data_AF-A0A8S3V1S7-F1
#
_entry.id   AF-A0A8S3V1S7-F1
#
_cell.length_a   1.000
_cell.length_b   1.000
_cell.length_c   1.000
_cell.angle_alpha   90.00
_cell.angle_beta   90.00
_cell.angle_gamma   90.00
#
_symmetry.space_group_name_H-M   'P 1'
#
loop_
_entity.id
_entity.type
_entity.pdbx_description
1 polymer ?
#
loop_
_entity_poly.entity_id
_entity_poly.type
_entity_poly.pdbx_seq_one_letter_code
_entity_poly.pdbx_strand_id
1 'polypeptide(L)'
;MYLHETILTLLQNPTTEKQVLIFHCEFSSERGPKMLRFLRSKDRELNKENYPALNFPEVYLLDGGYKAFFGEIPQLCDPISYRPMLHSDHSTDLRHFRAKSKSWTAGEKRRYARKSMRF
;
A
#
# COMPACT_ATOMS: atom_id res chain seq x y z
N MET A 1 -2.38 3.76 -8.06
CA MET A 1 -3.64 4.45 -8.37
C MET A 1 -4.81 3.53 -8.08
N TYR A 2 -4.87 2.32 -8.68
CA TYR A 2 -5.84 1.29 -8.28
C TYR A 2 -5.75 0.91 -6.79
N LEU A 3 -4.54 0.68 -6.26
CA LEU A 3 -4.38 0.22 -4.86
C LEU A 3 -4.83 1.21 -3.76
N HIS A 4 -4.73 2.53 -3.98
CA HIS A 4 -5.26 3.49 -2.98
C HIS A 4 -6.78 3.49 -2.99
N GLU A 5 -7.38 3.52 -4.19
CA GLU A 5 -8.83 3.40 -4.32
C GLU A 5 -9.32 2.09 -3.72
N THR A 6 -8.61 0.97 -3.96
CA THR A 6 -8.92 -0.32 -3.32
C THR A 6 -8.95 -0.22 -1.80
N ILE A 7 -7.96 0.43 -1.18
CA ILE A 7 -7.95 0.64 0.27
C ILE A 7 -9.11 1.51 0.74
N LEU A 8 -9.44 2.57 0.01
CA LEU A 8 -10.57 3.43 0.35
C LEU A 8 -11.89 2.66 0.24
N THR A 9 -12.06 1.87 -0.82
CA THR A 9 -13.24 1.00 -1.01
C THR A 9 -13.34 -0.06 0.09
N LEU A 10 -12.20 -0.65 0.49
CA LEU A 10 -12.13 -1.63 1.58
C LEU A 10 -12.58 -1.01 2.90
N LEU A 11 -12.12 0.22 3.19
CA LEU A 11 -12.49 0.95 4.40
C LEU A 11 -13.95 1.45 4.40
N GLN A 12 -14.52 1.70 3.22
CA GLN A 12 -15.93 2.13 3.09
C GLN A 12 -16.92 0.98 3.28
N ASN A 13 -16.48 -0.27 3.06
CA ASN A 13 -17.34 -1.45 3.16
C ASN A 13 -16.74 -2.48 4.12
N PRO A 14 -16.62 -2.15 5.42
CA PRO A 14 -16.07 -3.08 6.40
C PRO A 14 -17.00 -4.29 6.56
N THR A 15 -16.42 -5.49 6.55
CA THR A 15 -17.17 -6.71 6.85
C THR A 15 -17.29 -6.91 8.35
N THR A 16 -18.25 -7.74 8.78
CA THR A 16 -18.38 -8.16 10.18
C THR A 16 -17.38 -9.25 10.58
N GLU A 17 -16.72 -9.85 9.59
CA GLU A 17 -15.73 -10.90 9.80
C GLU A 17 -14.35 -10.31 10.11
N LYS A 18 -13.57 -11.02 10.92
CA LYS A 18 -12.19 -10.62 11.21
C LYS A 18 -11.33 -10.84 9.97
N GLN A 19 -10.78 -9.76 9.43
CA GLN A 19 -9.90 -9.81 8.26
C GLN A 19 -8.45 -9.53 8.67
N VAL A 20 -7.52 -10.30 8.12
CA VAL A 20 -6.09 -10.08 8.23
C VAL A 20 -5.56 -9.58 6.89
N LEU A 21 -4.89 -8.43 6.90
CA LEU A 21 -4.30 -7.86 5.69
C LEU A 21 -2.79 -8.04 5.70
N ILE A 22 -2.24 -8.63 4.63
CA ILE A 22 -0.80 -8.76 4.43
C ILE A 22 -0.39 -7.83 3.28
N PHE A 23 0.46 -6.86 3.59
CA PHE A 23 1.06 -5.98 2.60
C PHE A 23 2.40 -6.52 2.15
N HIS A 24 2.72 -6.37 0.88
CA HIS A 24 4.05 -6.64 0.36
C HIS A 24 4.33 -5.78 -0.88
N CYS A 25 5.60 -5.76 -1.30
CA CYS A 25 5.96 -5.38 -2.66
C CYS A 25 7.08 -6.30 -3.15
N GLU A 26 7.95 -5.84 -4.05
CA GLU A 26 9.09 -6.64 -4.52
C GLU A 26 10.06 -6.98 -3.39
N PHE A 27 10.43 -5.97 -2.59
CA PHE A 27 11.37 -6.10 -1.46
C PHE A 27 10.75 -5.75 -0.10
N SER A 28 9.46 -5.40 -0.08
CA SER A 28 8.76 -4.84 1.08
C SER A 28 9.43 -3.66 1.82
N SER A 29 10.42 -2.97 1.23
CA SER A 29 11.13 -1.89 1.92
C SER A 29 10.44 -0.52 1.82
N GLU A 30 9.76 -0.23 0.70
CA GLU A 30 9.24 1.11 0.41
C GLU A 30 7.72 1.11 0.12
N ARG A 31 7.31 0.46 -0.98
CA ARG A 31 5.92 0.52 -1.48
C ARG A 31 4.94 -0.15 -0.51
N GLY A 32 5.27 -1.34 -0.01
CA GLY A 32 4.46 -2.09 0.96
C GLY A 32 4.24 -1.31 2.27
N PRO A 33 5.32 -0.89 2.97
CA PRO A 33 5.21 -0.12 4.21
C PRO A 33 4.48 1.21 4.03
N LYS A 34 4.71 1.92 2.92
CA LYS A 34 4.00 3.17 2.62
C LYS A 34 2.49 2.93 2.53
N MET A 35 2.08 1.85 1.87
CA MET A 35 0.67 1.52 1.70
C MET A 35 0.01 1.08 3.02
N LEU A 36 0.72 0.26 3.81
CA LEU A 36 0.27 -0.16 5.14
C LEU A 36 0.02 1.06 6.04
N ARG A 37 0.95 2.01 6.07
CA ARG A 37 0.78 3.26 6.85
C ARG A 37 -0.39 4.11 6.34
N PHE A 38 -0.60 4.17 5.02
CA PHE A 38 -1.74 4.85 4.44
C PHE A 38 -3.07 4.25 4.89
N LEU A 39 -3.25 2.93 4.80
CA LEU A 39 -4.41 2.22 5.33
C LEU A 39 -4.65 2.60 6.79
N ARG A 40 -3.62 2.42 7.65
CA ARG A 40 -3.77 2.66 9.09
C ARG A 40 -4.12 4.11 9.40
N SER A 41 -3.55 5.07 8.66
CA SER A 41 -3.91 6.48 8.82
C SER A 41 -5.37 6.76 8.46
N LYS A 42 -5.89 6.13 7.41
CA LYS A 42 -7.29 6.30 6.98
C LYS A 42 -8.28 5.59 7.89
N ASP A 43 -7.96 4.38 8.31
CA ASP A 43 -8.75 3.63 9.30
C ASP A 43 -8.88 4.42 10.61
N ARG A 44 -7.79 5.02 11.09
CA ARG A 44 -7.80 5.90 12.27
C ARG A 44 -8.56 7.20 12.06
N GLU A 45 -8.54 7.78 10.85
CA GLU A 45 -9.32 8.97 10.52
C GLU A 45 -10.82 8.68 10.57
N LEU A 46 -11.25 7.50 10.08
CA LEU A 46 -12.64 7.05 10.11
C LEU A 46 -13.11 6.72 11.53
N ASN A 47 -12.25 6.11 12.35
CA ASN A 47 -12.57 5.73 13.73
C ASN A 47 -12.18 6.77 14.78
N LYS A 48 -12.00 8.04 14.38
CA LYS A 48 -11.47 9.08 15.27
C LYS A 48 -12.33 9.27 16.53
N GLU A 49 -13.64 9.25 16.40
CA GLU A 49 -14.59 9.43 17.50
C GLU A 49 -14.78 8.16 18.36
N ASN A 50 -14.34 7.00 17.84
CA ASN A 50 -14.48 5.68 18.47
C ASN A 50 -13.12 5.08 18.86
N TYR A 51 -12.12 5.91 19.11
CA TYR A 51 -10.79 5.44 19.51
C TYR A 51 -10.89 4.53 20.77
N PRO A 52 -10.23 3.36 20.81
CA PRO A 52 -9.16 2.86 19.93
C PRO A 52 -9.61 1.91 18.81
N ALA A 53 -10.88 1.91 18.39
CA ALA A 53 -11.39 1.01 17.37
C ALA A 53 -10.62 1.12 16.02
N LEU A 54 -10.58 0.00 15.30
CA LEU A 54 -10.04 -0.15 13.95
C LEU A 54 -10.93 -1.11 13.17
N ASN A 55 -11.14 -0.83 11.89
CA ASN A 55 -11.74 -1.80 10.97
C ASN A 55 -10.76 -2.92 10.64
N PHE A 56 -9.47 -2.60 10.55
CA PHE A 56 -8.39 -3.56 10.26
C PHE A 56 -7.36 -3.57 11.41
N PRO A 57 -7.68 -4.22 12.54
CA PRO A 57 -6.77 -4.29 13.67
C PRO A 57 -5.50 -5.11 13.35
N GLU A 58 -5.64 -6.20 12.60
CA GLU A 58 -4.56 -7.13 12.26
C GLU A 58 -4.01 -6.87 10.85
N VAL A 59 -2.81 -6.29 10.79
CA VAL A 59 -2.14 -5.94 9.55
C VAL A 59 -0.67 -6.29 9.63
N TYR A 60 -0.15 -6.98 8.63
CA TYR A 60 1.24 -7.44 8.56
C TYR A 60 1.94 -6.96 7.29
N LEU A 61 3.27 -6.96 7.34
CA LEU A 61 4.12 -6.75 6.19
C LEU A 61 4.91 -8.04 5.95
N LEU A 62 4.86 -8.59 4.74
CA LEU A 62 5.67 -9.73 4.37
C LEU A 62 7.13 -9.31 4.26
N ASP A 63 7.98 -9.80 5.16
CA ASP A 63 9.40 -9.48 5.17
C ASP A 63 10.10 -10.00 3.90
N GLY A 64 11.10 -9.26 3.41
CA GLY A 64 11.81 -9.55 2.16
C GLY A 64 10.98 -9.41 0.87
N GLY A 65 9.65 -9.29 0.97
CA GLY A 65 8.72 -9.11 -0.14
C GLY A 65 8.64 -10.31 -1.07
N TYR A 66 8.01 -10.09 -2.23
CA TYR A 66 7.77 -11.14 -3.21
C TYR A 66 9.08 -11.78 -3.73
N LYS A 67 10.18 -11.02 -3.79
CA LYS A 67 11.47 -11.55 -4.22
C LYS A 67 11.98 -12.64 -3.26
N ALA A 68 11.94 -12.39 -1.94
CA ALA A 68 12.36 -13.38 -0.96
C ALA A 68 11.39 -14.57 -0.93
N PHE A 69 10.08 -14.29 -0.92
CA PHE A 69 9.04 -15.31 -0.94
C PHE A 69 9.15 -16.27 -2.13
N PHE A 70 9.33 -15.74 -3.35
CA PHE A 70 9.52 -16.55 -4.54
C PHE A 70 10.81 -17.39 -4.48
N GLY A 71 11.87 -16.87 -3.86
CA GLY A 71 13.13 -17.59 -3.67
C GLY A 71 13.01 -18.78 -2.71
N GLU A 72 12.11 -18.70 -1.74
CA GLU A 72 11.90 -19.75 -0.73
C GLU A 72 10.83 -20.77 -1.14
N ILE A 73 9.68 -20.30 -1.67
CA ILE A 73 8.49 -21.14 -1.89
C ILE A 73 7.82 -20.81 -3.23
N PRO A 74 8.50 -21.01 -4.39
CA PRO A 74 7.98 -20.64 -5.70
C PRO A 74 6.70 -21.40 -6.11
N GLN A 75 6.47 -22.59 -5.55
CA GLN A 75 5.29 -23.42 -5.84
C GLN A 75 3.95 -22.81 -5.38
N LEU A 76 4.00 -21.79 -4.50
CA LEU A 76 2.81 -21.05 -4.07
C LEU A 76 2.55 -19.79 -4.93
N CYS A 77 3.36 -19.56 -5.97
CA CYS A 77 3.21 -18.42 -6.87
C CYS A 77 2.49 -18.84 -8.16
N ASP A 78 1.60 -17.98 -8.65
CA ASP A 78 0.94 -18.14 -9.94
C ASP A 78 1.00 -16.84 -10.77
N PRO A 79 1.65 -16.85 -11.96
CA PRO A 79 2.48 -17.94 -12.47
C PRO A 79 3.73 -18.14 -11.61
N ILE A 80 4.34 -19.33 -11.68
CA ILE A 80 5.63 -19.65 -11.02
C ILE A 80 6.76 -18.87 -11.72
N SER A 81 6.82 -17.57 -11.48
CA SER A 81 7.81 -16.67 -12.04
C SER A 81 8.00 -15.43 -11.18
N TYR A 82 9.18 -14.84 -11.29
CA TYR A 82 9.51 -13.56 -10.67
C TYR A 82 9.88 -12.54 -11.74
N ARG A 83 9.17 -11.41 -11.75
CA ARG A 83 9.44 -10.29 -12.66
C ARG A 83 9.77 -9.03 -11.84
N PRO A 84 11.02 -8.54 -11.87
CA PRO A 84 11.43 -7.36 -11.11
C PRO A 84 10.78 -6.09 -11.65
N MET A 85 10.69 -5.04 -10.82
CA MET A 85 10.10 -3.76 -11.22
C MET A 85 10.88 -3.08 -12.36
N LEU A 86 12.19 -3.31 -12.45
CA LEU A 86 13.08 -2.75 -13.46
C LEU A 86 13.33 -3.69 -14.64
N HIS A 87 12.46 -4.67 -14.88
CA HIS A 87 12.57 -5.56 -16.03
C HIS A 87 12.63 -4.77 -17.35
N SER A 88 13.57 -5.10 -18.24
CA SER A 88 13.85 -4.37 -19.49
C SER A 88 12.59 -4.15 -20.33
N ASP A 89 11.79 -5.21 -20.45
CA ASP A 89 10.62 -5.27 -21.32
C ASP A 89 9.46 -4.39 -20.82
N HIS A 90 9.55 -3.86 -19.59
CA HIS A 90 8.49 -3.09 -18.93
C HIS A 90 8.92 -1.67 -18.55
N SER A 91 9.97 -1.14 -19.18
CA SER A 91 10.43 0.24 -18.94
C SER A 91 9.35 1.30 -19.27
N THR A 92 8.56 1.06 -20.33
CA THR A 92 7.42 1.90 -20.74
C THR A 92 6.29 1.88 -19.71
N ASP A 93 5.93 0.69 -19.24
CA ASP A 93 4.91 0.50 -18.19
C ASP A 93 5.33 1.19 -16.90
N LEU A 94 6.58 0.97 -16.47
CA LEU A 94 7.15 1.61 -15.29
C LEU A 94 7.03 3.13 -15.35
N ARG A 95 7.39 3.74 -16.50
CA ARG A 95 7.26 5.19 -16.71
C ARG A 95 5.80 5.63 -16.64
N HIS A 96 4.90 4.89 -17.28
CA HIS A 96 3.46 5.17 -17.30
C HIS A 96 2.85 5.15 -15.88
N PHE A 97 3.08 4.09 -15.10
CA PHE A 97 2.53 3.95 -13.75
C PHE A 97 3.18 4.90 -12.73
N ARG A 98 4.47 5.24 -12.89
CA ARG A 98 5.12 6.28 -12.08
C ARG A 98 4.48 7.64 -12.30
N ALA A 99 4.21 8.04 -13.54
CA ALA A 99 3.56 9.32 -13.85
C ALA A 99 2.18 9.42 -13.17
N LYS A 100 1.39 8.34 -13.22
CA LYS A 100 0.07 8.25 -12.57
C LYS A 100 0.13 8.32 -11.03
N SER A 101 1.24 7.93 -10.43
CA SER A 101 1.42 7.90 -8.98
C SER A 101 1.82 9.26 -8.38
N LYS A 102 2.32 10.21 -9.20
CA LYS A 102 2.74 11.54 -8.77
C LYS A 102 1.58 12.47 -8.35
N SER A 103 0.36 12.21 -8.83
CA SER A 103 -0.83 13.04 -8.54
C SER A 103 -1.18 13.12 -7.05
N TRP A 104 -0.88 12.06 -6.28
CA TRP A 104 -1.25 11.99 -4.86
C TRP A 104 -0.21 12.61 -3.91
N THR A 105 1.09 12.40 -4.16
CA THR A 105 2.15 13.06 -3.37
C THR A 105 2.14 14.58 -3.49
N ALA A 106 1.60 15.13 -4.58
CA ALA A 106 1.45 16.58 -4.74
C ALA A 106 0.41 17.16 -3.76
N GLY A 107 -0.65 16.42 -3.42
CA GLY A 107 -1.68 16.83 -2.45
C GLY A 107 -1.17 16.84 -1.01
N GLU A 108 -0.37 15.85 -0.63
CA GLU A 108 0.27 15.78 0.70
C GLU A 108 1.31 16.89 0.89
N LYS A 109 2.15 17.16 -0.12
CA LYS A 109 3.09 18.30 -0.08
C LYS A 109 2.38 19.64 0.07
N ARG A 110 1.25 19.86 -0.61
CA ARG A 110 0.42 21.07 -0.44
C ARG A 110 -0.19 21.17 0.96
N ARG A 111 -0.65 20.06 1.54
CA ARG A 111 -1.18 20.04 2.93
C ARG A 111 -0.09 20.33 3.96
N TYR A 112 1.10 19.75 3.82
CA TYR A 112 2.23 20.02 4.70
C TYR A 112 2.72 21.48 4.58
N ALA A 113 2.86 21.99 3.35
CA ALA A 113 3.20 23.40 3.10
C ALA A 113 2.18 24.38 3.71
N ARG A 114 0.88 24.06 3.63
CA ARG A 114 -0.18 24.87 4.25
C ARG A 114 -0.18 24.81 5.78
N LYS A 115 0.28 23.71 6.38
CA LYS A 115 0.41 23.57 7.83
C LYS A 115 1.63 24.31 8.38
N SER A 116 2.70 24.42 7.58
CA SER A 116 3.92 25.17 7.89
C SER A 116 3.80 26.69 7.77
N MET A 117 2.75 27.21 7.11
CA MET A 117 2.54 28.65 6.90
C MET A 117 1.51 29.28 7.86
N ARG A 118 1.05 28.53 8.88
CA ARG A 118 0.22 29.10 9.94
C ARG A 118 1.14 29.42 11.12
N PHE A 119 1.67 30.64 11.11
CA PHE A 119 2.16 31.33 12.30
C PHE A 119 0.98 31.97 13.03
#